data_AF-A0A9Q3Q9Y6-F1
#
_entry.id   AF-A0A9Q3Q9Y6-F1
#
_cell.length_a   1.000
_cell.length_b   1.000
_cell.length_c   1.000
_cell.angle_alpha   90.00
_cell.angle_beta   90.00
_cell.angle_gamma   90.00
#
_symmetry.space_group_name_H-M   'P 1'
#
loop_
_entity.id
_entity.type
_entity.pdbx_description
1 polymer ?
#
loop_
_entity_poly.entity_id
_entity_poly.type
_entity_poly.pdbx_seq_one_letter_code
_entity_poly.pdbx_strand_id
1 'polypeptide(L)'
;EVGQESQSTTLQSRGLSASLNLNFNNIKGPKKHKDSYVGPFVIVALHETNAVQVELNGELENKHPMFPVSLIKTYQPADKELFPLRNPTPLTVPLVAHNEYRKIKKFIKQRRLRGKNQREYLVRYRNPVHED
;
A
#
# COMPACT_ATOMS: atom_id res chain seq x y z
N GLU A 1 36.82 -11.55 -38.52
CA GLU A 1 35.44 -12.06 -38.46
C GLU A 1 34.84 -11.77 -37.09
N VAL A 2 33.68 -11.12 -37.12
CA VAL A 2 32.60 -11.06 -36.13
C VAL A 2 32.96 -10.71 -34.68
N GLY A 3 33.01 -9.40 -34.40
CA GLY A 3 32.66 -8.87 -33.09
C GLY A 3 31.14 -8.91 -32.92
N GLN A 4 30.67 -9.55 -31.85
CA GLN A 4 29.24 -9.65 -31.54
C GLN A 4 28.80 -8.37 -30.82
N GLU A 5 28.17 -7.46 -31.56
CA GLU A 5 27.40 -6.35 -30.99
C GLU A 5 26.18 -6.92 -30.25
N SER A 6 26.21 -6.81 -28.93
CA SER A 6 25.04 -7.04 -28.08
C SER A 6 24.06 -5.89 -28.31
N GLN A 7 23.07 -6.09 -29.17
CA GLN A 7 21.97 -5.14 -29.32
C GLN A 7 21.06 -5.23 -28.08
N SER A 8 21.29 -4.36 -27.11
CA SER A 8 20.29 -4.06 -26.09
C SER A 8 19.17 -3.24 -26.76
N THR A 9 18.08 -3.90 -27.12
CA THR A 9 16.86 -3.24 -27.58
C THR A 9 16.24 -2.45 -26.43
N THR A 10 16.62 -1.18 -26.30
CA THR A 10 15.91 -0.19 -25.48
C THR A 10 14.54 0.06 -26.11
N LEU A 11 13.55 -0.76 -25.75
CA LEU A 11 12.15 -0.50 -26.03
C LEU A 11 11.74 0.78 -25.31
N GLN A 12 11.24 1.74 -26.09
CA GLN A 12 10.76 3.03 -25.63
C GLN A 12 9.68 2.82 -24.55
N SER A 13 10.04 3.02 -23.27
CA SER A 13 9.13 3.05 -22.12
C SER A 13 8.32 4.36 -22.11
N ARG A 14 7.61 4.65 -23.20
CA ARG A 14 6.67 5.78 -23.24
C ARG A 14 5.34 5.36 -22.63
N GLY A 15 5.21 5.59 -21.32
CA GLY A 15 3.93 5.94 -20.68
C GLY A 15 2.95 4.83 -20.32
N LEU A 16 3.34 3.54 -20.37
CA LEU A 16 2.46 2.47 -19.91
C LEU A 16 2.44 2.42 -18.38
N SER A 17 1.27 2.71 -17.81
CA SER A 17 1.01 2.61 -16.38
C SER A 17 0.07 1.46 -16.07
N ALA A 18 0.31 0.82 -14.93
CA ALA A 18 -0.37 -0.40 -14.52
C ALA A 18 -0.78 -0.34 -13.04
N SER A 19 -1.88 -1.01 -12.72
CA SER A 19 -2.33 -1.24 -11.36
C SER A 19 -2.07 -2.69 -10.97
N LEU A 20 -1.55 -2.91 -9.76
CA LEU A 20 -1.13 -4.23 -9.28
C LEU A 20 -2.07 -4.76 -8.20
N ASN A 21 -2.44 -6.04 -8.29
CA ASN A 21 -3.13 -6.73 -7.22
C ASN A 21 -2.13 -7.22 -6.17
N LEU A 22 -2.07 -6.52 -5.05
CA LEU A 22 -1.21 -6.86 -3.92
C LEU A 22 -2.13 -7.28 -2.76
N ASN A 23 -1.89 -8.46 -2.18
CA ASN A 23 -2.65 -8.90 -1.02
C ASN A 23 -2.23 -8.11 0.22
N PHE A 24 -2.88 -6.96 0.47
CA PHE A 24 -2.61 -6.11 1.62
C PHE A 24 -3.18 -6.71 2.91
N ASN A 25 -2.49 -7.69 3.46
CA ASN A 25 -2.76 -8.20 4.81
C ASN A 25 -2.45 -7.17 5.91
N ASN A 26 -1.68 -6.12 5.59
CA ASN A 26 -1.16 -5.15 6.58
C ASN A 26 -2.04 -3.89 6.75
N ILE A 27 -3.02 -3.65 5.89
CA ILE A 27 -3.92 -2.49 6.00
C ILE A 27 -5.11 -2.88 6.90
N LYS A 28 -5.23 -2.28 8.08
CA LYS A 28 -6.35 -2.53 9.00
C LYS A 28 -7.65 -1.93 8.45
N GLY A 29 -8.69 -2.74 8.25
CA GLY A 29 -10.01 -2.29 7.79
C GLY A 29 -10.89 -3.44 7.24
N PRO A 30 -12.21 -3.22 7.10
CA PRO A 30 -13.13 -4.22 6.56
C PRO A 30 -12.77 -4.59 5.11
N LYS A 31 -12.58 -5.90 4.85
CA LYS A 31 -12.15 -6.46 3.55
C LYS A 31 -12.99 -5.98 2.36
N LYS A 32 -14.28 -5.64 2.58
CA LYS A 32 -15.24 -5.24 1.54
C LYS A 32 -15.03 -3.82 0.98
N HIS A 33 -14.35 -2.94 1.71
CA HIS A 33 -14.12 -1.55 1.31
C HIS A 33 -12.68 -1.29 0.86
N LYS A 34 -11.90 -2.36 0.62
CA LYS A 34 -10.52 -2.23 0.16
C LYS A 34 -10.48 -2.30 -1.35
N ASP A 35 -9.73 -1.39 -1.96
CA ASP A 35 -9.37 -1.53 -3.36
C ASP A 35 -8.55 -2.80 -3.57
N SER A 36 -8.92 -3.55 -4.60
CA SER A 36 -8.26 -4.80 -4.95
C SER A 36 -6.94 -4.58 -5.70
N TYR A 37 -6.68 -3.36 -6.16
CA TYR A 37 -5.51 -2.97 -6.92
C TYR A 37 -4.92 -1.70 -6.32
N VAL A 38 -3.60 -1.56 -6.41
CA VAL A 38 -2.88 -0.37 -5.98
C VAL A 38 -2.10 0.22 -7.13
N GLY A 39 -1.95 1.55 -7.07
CA GLY A 39 -1.14 2.35 -7.96
C GLY A 39 -1.78 2.55 -9.34
N PRO A 40 -1.39 3.64 -10.00
CA PRO A 40 -0.63 3.55 -11.22
C PRO A 40 0.86 3.37 -10.90
N PHE A 41 1.48 2.35 -11.49
CA PHE A 41 2.91 2.13 -11.48
C PHE A 41 3.46 2.15 -12.91
N VAL A 42 4.70 2.59 -13.08
CA VAL A 42 5.33 2.65 -14.40
C VAL A 42 5.90 1.28 -14.76
N ILE A 43 5.59 0.80 -15.96
CA ILE A 43 6.20 -0.41 -16.50
C ILE A 43 7.58 -0.07 -17.05
N VAL A 44 8.60 -0.71 -16.49
CA VAL A 44 10.00 -0.52 -16.89
C VAL A 44 10.35 -1.46 -18.04
N ALA A 45 9.99 -2.75 -17.91
CA ALA A 45 10.28 -3.76 -18.92
C ALA A 45 9.22 -4.86 -18.91
N LEU A 46 8.99 -5.44 -20.08
CA LEU A 46 8.22 -6.68 -20.24
C LEU A 46 9.23 -7.83 -20.37
N HIS A 47 9.18 -8.78 -19.43
CA HIS A 47 10.02 -9.97 -19.44
C HIS A 47 9.19 -11.14 -19.96
N GLU A 48 9.60 -11.68 -21.11
CA GLU A 48 8.87 -12.74 -21.81
C GLU A 48 7.39 -12.36 -22.07
N THR A 49 6.51 -13.35 -22.21
CA THR A 49 5.06 -13.16 -22.34
C THR A 49 4.33 -13.05 -21.01
N ASN A 50 4.99 -13.41 -19.91
CA ASN A 50 4.30 -13.72 -18.65
C ASN A 50 4.68 -12.84 -17.46
N ALA A 51 5.72 -11.99 -17.55
CA ALA A 51 6.19 -11.18 -16.44
C ALA A 51 6.44 -9.72 -16.84
N VAL A 52 6.19 -8.80 -15.91
CA VAL A 52 6.41 -7.37 -16.10
C VAL A 52 7.23 -6.85 -14.93
N GLN A 53 8.26 -6.07 -15.23
CA GLN A 53 9.01 -5.31 -14.26
C GLN A 53 8.41 -3.92 -14.09
N VAL A 54 8.14 -3.56 -12.85
CA VAL A 54 7.43 -2.36 -12.46
C VAL A 54 8.28 -1.55 -11.49
N GLU A 55 8.25 -0.22 -11.62
CA GLU A 55 8.87 0.69 -10.68
C GLU A 55 7.99 0.82 -9.41
N LEU A 56 8.51 0.38 -8.27
CA LEU A 56 7.82 0.39 -6.98
C LEU A 56 8.37 1.51 -6.08
N ASN A 57 7.48 2.30 -5.48
CA ASN A 57 7.81 3.44 -4.63
C ASN A 57 7.16 3.32 -3.24
N GLY A 58 7.71 4.02 -2.24
CA GLY A 58 7.18 4.10 -0.88
C GLY A 58 7.23 2.77 -0.12
N GLU A 59 6.09 2.35 0.45
CA GLU A 59 6.00 1.12 1.27
C GLU A 59 6.30 -0.17 0.48
N LEU A 60 6.32 -0.09 -0.85
CA LEU A 60 6.51 -1.22 -1.75
C LEU A 60 7.93 -1.34 -2.32
N GLU A 61 8.83 -0.39 -2.03
CA GLU A 61 10.22 -0.39 -2.52
C GLU A 61 10.98 -1.68 -2.12
N ASN A 62 10.66 -2.22 -0.94
CA ASN A 62 11.29 -3.44 -0.44
C ASN A 62 10.71 -4.74 -1.04
N LYS A 63 9.73 -4.66 -1.94
CA LYS A 63 9.13 -5.82 -2.60
C LYS A 63 9.79 -6.09 -3.93
N HIS A 64 9.69 -7.33 -4.38
CA HIS A 64 10.24 -7.73 -5.66
C HIS A 64 9.52 -6.99 -6.81
N PRO A 65 10.24 -6.34 -7.74
CA PRO A 65 9.62 -5.48 -8.77
C PRO A 65 9.05 -6.24 -9.98
N MET A 66 9.28 -7.55 -10.10
CA MET A 66 8.68 -8.35 -11.17
C MET A 66 7.38 -9.01 -10.72
N PHE A 67 6.33 -8.86 -11.53
CA PHE A 67 5.00 -9.41 -11.30
C PHE A 67 4.50 -10.18 -12.52
N PRO A 68 3.75 -11.28 -12.34
CA PRO A 68 3.10 -11.96 -13.45
C PRO A 68 1.97 -11.11 -14.03
N VAL A 69 1.78 -11.13 -15.35
CA VAL A 69 0.79 -10.28 -16.05
C VAL A 69 -0.64 -10.47 -15.54
N SER A 70 -0.97 -11.65 -15.01
CA SER A 70 -2.29 -11.98 -14.46
C SER A 70 -2.67 -11.13 -13.24
N LEU A 71 -1.68 -10.57 -12.54
CA LEU A 71 -1.89 -9.68 -11.38
C LEU A 71 -1.91 -8.20 -11.75
N ILE A 72 -1.77 -7.89 -13.04
CA ILE A 72 -1.61 -6.54 -13.56
C ILE A 72 -2.86 -6.13 -14.32
N LYS A 73 -3.27 -4.88 -14.15
CA LYS A 73 -4.30 -4.24 -14.98
C LYS A 73 -3.75 -2.97 -15.60
N THR A 74 -4.13 -2.70 -16.84
CA THR A 74 -3.85 -1.42 -17.49
C THR A 74 -4.54 -0.30 -16.71
N TYR A 75 -3.78 0.72 -16.34
CA TYR A 75 -4.33 1.89 -15.68
C TYR A 75 -5.13 2.73 -16.67
N GLN A 76 -6.34 3.15 -16.26
CA GLN A 76 -7.20 4.03 -17.05
C GLN A 76 -7.43 5.30 -16.21
N PRO A 77 -7.05 6.48 -16.71
CA PRO A 77 -7.33 7.72 -16.01
C PRO A 77 -8.85 7.94 -15.94
N ALA A 78 -9.31 8.57 -14.86
CA ALA A 78 -10.72 8.92 -14.73
C ALA A 78 -11.11 9.96 -15.79
N ASP A 79 -12.02 9.60 -16.69
CA ASP A 79 -12.56 10.52 -17.68
C ASP A 79 -13.46 11.56 -17.01
N LYS A 80 -13.07 12.84 -17.16
CA LYS A 80 -13.77 13.98 -16.57
C LYS A 80 -15.05 14.34 -17.31
N GLU A 81 -15.16 14.02 -18.59
CA GLU A 81 -16.35 14.31 -19.39
C GLU A 81 -17.47 13.33 -19.06
N LEU A 82 -17.13 12.04 -18.95
CA LEU A 82 -18.08 10.99 -18.58
C LEU A 82 -18.46 11.02 -17.09
N PHE A 83 -17.57 11.48 -16.21
CA PHE A 83 -17.79 11.46 -14.76
C PHE A 83 -17.43 12.78 -14.05
N PRO A 84 -18.16 13.88 -14.31
CA PRO A 84 -17.82 15.21 -13.79
C PRO A 84 -17.91 15.34 -12.26
N LEU A 85 -18.65 14.47 -11.58
CA LEU A 85 -18.82 14.48 -10.13
C LEU A 85 -17.72 13.68 -9.38
N ARG A 86 -16.84 12.96 -10.08
CA ARG A 86 -15.74 12.20 -9.46
C ARG A 86 -14.54 13.10 -9.18
N ASN A 87 -14.62 13.90 -8.13
CA ASN A 87 -13.47 14.61 -7.61
C ASN A 87 -12.62 13.66 -6.73
N PRO A 88 -11.28 13.60 -6.91
CA PRO A 88 -10.43 12.79 -6.06
C PRO A 88 -10.52 13.32 -4.62
N THR A 89 -10.97 12.48 -3.69
CA THR A 89 -11.00 12.83 -2.28
C THR A 89 -9.56 12.98 -1.80
N PRO A 90 -9.13 14.15 -1.30
CA PRO A 90 -7.80 14.26 -0.72
C PRO A 90 -7.70 13.29 0.46
N LEU A 91 -6.64 12.48 0.47
CA LEU A 91 -6.30 11.61 1.59
C LEU A 91 -5.84 12.48 2.76
N THR A 92 -6.79 12.99 3.55
CA THR A 92 -6.48 13.73 4.77
C THR A 92 -5.91 12.73 5.78
N VAL A 93 -4.58 12.66 5.89
CA VAL A 93 -3.95 11.93 6.99
C VAL A 93 -4.35 12.65 8.28
N PRO A 94 -5.04 11.98 9.23
CA PRO A 94 -5.37 12.64 10.48
C PRO A 94 -4.07 13.03 11.17
N LEU A 95 -3.93 14.31 11.52
CA LEU A 95 -2.82 14.81 12.32
C LEU A 95 -2.88 14.12 13.68
N VAL A 96 -2.07 13.07 13.87
CA VAL A 96 -1.93 12.43 15.18
C VAL A 96 -1.10 13.38 16.02
N ALA A 97 -1.77 14.17 16.87
CA ALA A 97 -1.10 14.95 17.89
C ALA A 97 -0.26 13.99 18.75
N HIS A 98 1.05 14.03 18.57
CA HIS A 98 1.98 13.36 19.44
C HIS A 98 1.89 14.08 20.80
N ASN A 99 1.50 13.33 21.85
CA ASN A 99 1.60 13.70 23.27
C ASN A 99 0.31 14.12 24.01
N GLU A 100 -0.86 13.59 23.65
CA GLU A 100 -1.95 13.55 24.63
C GLU A 100 -1.90 12.25 25.44
N TYR A 101 -1.63 12.37 26.74
CA TYR A 101 -1.77 11.27 27.69
C TYR A 101 -3.21 10.76 27.68
N ARG A 102 -3.46 9.68 26.92
CA ARG A 102 -4.81 9.10 26.80
C ARG A 102 -5.25 8.57 28.16
N LYS A 103 -6.36 9.09 28.68
CA LYS A 103 -6.96 8.60 29.93
C LYS A 103 -7.40 7.14 29.75
N ILE A 104 -7.00 6.28 30.68
CA ILE A 104 -7.38 4.87 30.71
C ILE A 104 -8.88 4.76 31.01
N LYS A 105 -9.64 4.06 30.15
CA LYS A 105 -11.07 3.79 30.36
C LYS A 105 -11.28 2.52 31.18
N LYS A 106 -10.56 1.44 30.84
CA LYS A 106 -10.78 0.11 31.44
C LYS A 106 -9.53 -0.77 31.34
N PHE A 107 -9.24 -1.51 32.40
CA PHE A 107 -8.30 -2.63 32.37
C PHE A 107 -8.99 -3.89 31.86
N ILE A 108 -8.46 -4.51 30.81
CA ILE A 108 -9.03 -5.70 30.17
C ILE A 108 -8.39 -6.97 30.73
N LYS A 109 -7.05 -6.99 30.82
CA LYS A 109 -6.31 -8.19 31.22
C LYS A 109 -5.07 -7.82 31.99
N GLN A 110 -4.70 -8.65 32.97
CA GLN A 110 -3.45 -8.54 33.70
C GLN A 110 -2.66 -9.84 33.54
N ARG A 111 -1.35 -9.73 33.33
CA ARG A 111 -0.42 -10.86 33.33
C ARG A 111 0.75 -10.58 34.27
N ARG A 112 1.14 -11.58 35.07
CA ARG A 112 2.40 -11.55 35.82
C ARG A 112 3.50 -12.21 34.99
N LEU A 113 4.65 -11.57 34.87
CA LEU A 113 5.81 -12.15 34.22
C LEU A 113 6.47 -13.14 35.19
N ARG A 114 6.72 -14.38 34.74
CA ARG A 114 7.44 -15.37 35.56
C ARG A 114 8.88 -14.90 35.77
N GLY A 115 9.36 -14.93 37.01
CA GLY A 115 10.73 -14.57 37.36
C GLY A 115 11.01 -13.07 37.55
N LYS A 116 10.00 -12.20 37.42
CA LYS A 116 10.12 -10.76 37.74
C LYS A 116 8.91 -10.31 38.54
N ASN A 117 9.09 -9.43 39.52
CA ASN A 117 8.00 -8.75 40.24
C ASN A 117 7.34 -7.65 39.37
N GLN A 118 7.05 -7.96 38.10
CA GLN A 118 6.49 -7.04 37.12
C GLN A 118 5.12 -7.55 36.62
N ARG A 119 4.22 -6.61 36.36
CA ARG A 119 2.86 -6.86 35.88
C ARG A 119 2.63 -6.13 34.56
N GLU A 120 2.08 -6.84 33.59
CA GLU A 120 1.65 -6.28 32.31
C GLU A 120 0.13 -6.12 32.32
N TYR A 121 -0.34 -5.02 31.73
CA TYR A 121 -1.75 -4.68 31.66
C TYR A 121 -2.17 -4.44 30.21
N LEU A 122 -3.22 -5.13 29.77
CA LEU A 122 -3.95 -4.78 28.55
C LEU A 122 -5.03 -3.78 28.92
N VAL A 123 -4.98 -2.60 28.31
CA VAL A 123 -5.82 -1.46 28.70
C VAL A 123 -6.58 -0.90 27.50
N ARG A 124 -7.84 -0.51 27.72
CA ARG A 124 -8.64 0.27 26.78
C ARG A 124 -8.57 1.74 27.14
N TYR A 125 -8.11 2.57 26.22
CA TYR A 125 -8.08 4.03 26.36
C TYR A 125 -9.44 4.66 26.03
N ARG A 126 -9.72 5.84 26.61
CA ARG A 126 -10.83 6.70 26.15
C ARG A 126 -10.48 7.29 24.78
N ASN A 127 -11.49 7.39 23.92
CA ASN A 127 -11.34 8.07 22.64
C ASN A 127 -11.55 9.57 22.90
N PRO A 128 -10.58 10.46 22.61
CA PRO A 128 -10.71 11.89 22.85
C PRO A 128 -11.76 12.57 21.96
N VAL A 129 -12.21 11.92 20.89
CA VAL A 129 -13.13 12.50 19.89
C VAL A 129 -14.60 12.57 20.36
N HIS A 130 -14.95 11.90 21.46
CA HIS A 130 -16.29 11.94 22.03
C HIS A 130 -16.20 12.39 23.49
N GLU A 131 -16.14 13.70 23.71
CA GLU A 131 -16.51 14.29 25.01
C GLU A 131 -18.02 14.57 24.96
N ASP A 132 -18.76 13.89 25.86
CA ASP A 132 -20.08 14.31 26.35
C ASP A 132 -19.88 14.77 27.81
#